data_AF-A0A0G4EV23-F1
#
_entry.id   AF-A0A0G4EV23-F1
#
_cell.length_a   1.000
_cell.length_b   1.000
_cell.length_c   1.000
_cell.angle_alpha   90.00
_cell.angle_beta   90.00
_cell.angle_gamma   90.00
#
_symmetry.space_group_name_H-M   'P 1'
#
loop_
_entity.id
_entity.type
_entity.pdbx_description
1 polymer ?
#
loop_
_entity_poly.entity_id
_entity_poly.type
_entity_poly.pdbx_seq_one_letter_code
_entity_poly.pdbx_strand_id
1 'polypeptide(L)'
;NPPLPPTHPYHPHIINDNPPVRSRIMRQGGSWTAANSRMTTDASASAFIMSLIMEPPLANLVATPLVEVDRHAHGGVLDGLLNHSPHQPPNGCTAVMASDHRRDGMDPPSELRDLLLTSFGMLFVAYVALDSSADTNTVSVIVFTTEPPVGGASDAFKDRRRTTAPLVRGLLGNAIADMALNRGEVEEDDEEDGADDGGDDNSDSDEDMDSNGDSDGQQEQPEEDDEDEGVEEGEAKRRRTTE
;
A
#
# COMPACT_ATOMS: atom_id res chain seq x y z
N ASN A 1 5.19 20.53 -2.46
CA ASN A 1 5.19 19.40 -1.50
C ASN A 1 3.96 19.52 -0.63
N PRO A 2 3.06 18.53 -0.67
CA PRO A 2 1.97 18.50 0.30
C PRO A 2 2.57 18.48 1.71
N PRO A 3 1.98 19.19 2.68
CA PRO A 3 2.44 19.09 4.06
C PRO A 3 2.18 17.67 4.56
N LEU A 4 3.26 16.93 4.83
CA LEU A 4 3.18 15.64 5.52
C LEU A 4 3.16 15.89 7.04
N PRO A 5 2.35 15.16 7.83
CA PRO A 5 2.42 15.19 9.29
C PRO A 5 3.87 14.97 9.78
N PRO A 6 4.35 15.62 10.85
CA PRO A 6 5.75 15.52 11.29
C PRO A 6 6.28 14.09 11.49
N THR A 7 5.41 13.16 11.82
CA THR A 7 5.72 11.74 12.06
C THR A 7 5.56 10.85 10.84
N HIS A 8 5.34 11.41 9.64
CA HIS A 8 5.13 10.60 8.44
C HIS A 8 6.37 9.76 8.09
N PRO A 9 6.22 8.47 7.77
CA PRO A 9 7.33 7.57 7.39
C PRO A 9 8.20 8.01 6.22
N TYR A 10 7.76 9.00 5.44
CA TYR A 10 8.47 9.46 4.24
C TYR A 10 9.40 10.63 4.53
N HIS A 11 9.25 11.33 5.67
CA HIS A 11 10.12 12.46 6.02
C HIS A 11 11.61 12.13 5.92
N PRO A 12 12.11 10.98 6.42
CA PRO A 12 13.53 10.63 6.30
C PRO A 12 14.00 10.37 4.86
N HIS A 13 13.07 10.24 3.91
CA HIS A 13 13.33 9.80 2.54
C HIS A 13 13.01 10.88 1.49
N ILE A 14 12.58 12.07 1.87
CA ILE A 14 12.21 13.13 0.91
C ILE A 14 13.43 13.54 0.06
N ILE A 15 13.25 13.53 -1.26
CA ILE A 15 14.20 14.08 -2.24
C ILE A 15 13.60 15.36 -2.82
N ASN A 16 14.35 16.48 -2.78
CA ASN A 16 13.85 17.79 -3.20
C ASN A 16 13.30 17.82 -4.63
N ASP A 17 13.98 17.15 -5.57
CA ASP A 17 13.58 17.11 -6.99
C ASP A 17 12.54 16.02 -7.29
N ASN A 18 12.19 15.21 -6.31
CA ASN A 18 11.21 14.13 -6.44
C ASN A 18 10.33 14.04 -5.18
N PRO A 19 9.55 15.11 -4.89
CA PRO A 19 8.85 15.22 -3.63
C PRO A 19 7.62 14.30 -3.55
N PRO A 20 7.11 14.04 -2.34
CA PRO A 20 5.83 13.35 -2.14
C PRO A 20 4.68 13.99 -2.93
N VAL A 21 3.75 13.16 -3.41
CA VAL A 21 2.58 13.59 -4.18
C VAL A 21 1.33 13.10 -3.49
N ARG A 22 0.35 13.98 -3.32
CA ARG A 22 -0.97 13.62 -2.77
C ARG A 22 -1.98 13.68 -3.90
N SER A 23 -2.69 12.58 -4.13
CA SER A 23 -3.62 12.43 -5.25
C SER A 23 -4.96 11.87 -4.78
N ARG A 24 -6.00 12.17 -5.57
CA ARG A 24 -7.31 11.50 -5.52
C ARG A 24 -7.63 10.82 -6.84
N ILE A 25 -6.71 10.88 -7.80
CA ILE A 25 -6.91 10.28 -9.12
C ILE A 25 -6.65 8.78 -8.97
N MET A 26 -7.64 7.97 -9.35
CA MET A 26 -7.51 6.52 -9.46
C MET A 26 -8.22 6.04 -10.72
N ARG A 27 -7.89 4.84 -11.18
CA ARG A 27 -8.64 4.23 -12.28
C ARG A 27 -9.88 3.51 -11.73
N GLN A 28 -11.01 3.73 -12.38
CA GLN A 28 -12.27 3.08 -12.07
C GLN A 28 -13.01 2.80 -13.37
N GLY A 29 -13.42 1.55 -13.60
CA GLY A 29 -14.15 1.16 -14.81
C GLY A 29 -13.41 1.49 -16.11
N GLY A 30 -12.08 1.38 -16.12
CA GLY A 30 -11.25 1.67 -17.28
C GLY A 30 -10.97 3.16 -17.56
N SER A 31 -11.55 4.09 -16.78
CA SER A 31 -11.33 5.54 -16.88
C SER A 31 -10.64 6.11 -15.64
N TRP A 32 -10.09 7.32 -15.74
CA TRP A 32 -9.55 8.05 -14.60
C TRP A 32 -10.65 8.84 -13.91
N THR A 33 -10.86 8.60 -12.61
CA THR A 33 -11.85 9.31 -11.80
C THR A 33 -11.19 9.94 -10.58
N ALA A 34 -11.82 10.99 -10.05
CA ALA A 34 -11.44 11.55 -8.76
C ALA A 34 -12.18 10.77 -7.67
N ALA A 35 -11.46 10.09 -6.80
CA ALA A 35 -12.01 9.39 -5.66
C ALA A 35 -12.61 10.39 -4.65
N ASN A 36 -13.85 10.12 -4.22
CA ASN A 36 -14.57 10.96 -3.26
C ASN A 36 -14.03 10.83 -1.83
N SER A 37 -13.64 9.62 -1.43
CA SER A 37 -13.27 9.26 -0.04
C SER A 37 -11.87 8.64 0.10
N ARG A 38 -11.20 8.34 -1.01
CA ARG A 38 -9.87 7.73 -0.99
C ARG A 38 -8.82 8.76 -1.36
N MET A 39 -7.88 9.00 -0.45
CA MET A 39 -6.76 9.86 -0.71
C MET A 39 -5.48 9.06 -0.57
N THR A 40 -4.63 9.14 -1.58
CA THR A 40 -3.32 8.50 -1.57
C THR A 40 -2.24 9.56 -1.45
N THR A 41 -1.20 9.28 -0.67
CA THR A 41 0.04 10.05 -0.67
C THR A 41 1.17 9.14 -1.10
N ASP A 42 1.63 9.30 -2.33
CA ASP A 42 2.80 8.62 -2.84
C ASP A 42 4.07 9.24 -2.27
N ALA A 43 5.05 8.40 -1.93
CA ALA A 43 6.32 8.82 -1.36
C ALA A 43 7.11 9.77 -2.28
N SER A 44 6.84 9.72 -3.59
CA SER A 44 7.38 10.70 -4.54
C SER A 44 6.58 10.83 -5.82
N ALA A 45 6.86 11.88 -6.60
CA ALA A 45 6.31 12.06 -7.94
C ALA A 45 6.63 10.89 -8.88
N SER A 46 7.84 10.32 -8.79
CA SER A 46 8.20 9.15 -9.59
C SER A 46 7.42 7.90 -9.16
N ALA A 47 7.17 7.73 -7.86
CA ALA A 47 6.33 6.63 -7.36
C ALA A 47 4.88 6.76 -7.85
N PHE A 48 4.31 7.97 -7.80
CA PHE A 48 2.98 8.26 -8.35
C PHE A 48 2.91 7.98 -9.85
N ILE A 49 3.88 8.44 -10.64
CA ILE A 49 3.88 8.16 -12.10
C ILE A 49 4.00 6.66 -12.35
N MET A 50 4.86 5.95 -11.60
CA MET A 50 5.01 4.51 -11.75
C MET A 50 3.76 3.74 -11.36
N SER A 51 3.05 4.13 -10.29
CA SER A 51 1.78 3.46 -9.92
C SER A 51 0.74 3.60 -11.04
N LEU A 52 0.65 4.76 -11.69
CA LEU A 52 -0.23 4.96 -12.86
C LEU A 52 0.18 4.11 -14.08
N ILE A 53 1.48 3.93 -14.33
CA ILE A 53 2.00 3.10 -15.43
C ILE A 53 1.76 1.61 -15.15
N MET A 54 1.92 1.23 -13.88
CA MET A 54 1.85 -0.14 -13.41
C MET A 54 0.43 -0.67 -13.33
N GLU A 55 -0.59 0.19 -13.31
CA GLU A 55 -2.00 -0.19 -13.29
C GLU A 55 -2.36 -0.88 -14.63
N PRO A 56 -2.33 -2.21 -14.70
CA PRO A 56 -2.40 -2.91 -15.98
C PRO A 56 -3.83 -2.79 -16.53
N PRO A 57 -4.01 -2.92 -17.85
CA PRO A 57 -5.29 -3.41 -18.35
C PRO A 57 -5.59 -4.75 -17.65
N LEU A 58 -6.73 -4.87 -16.96
CA LEU A 58 -7.14 -6.05 -16.19
C LEU A 58 -7.04 -7.35 -17.00
N ALA A 59 -7.11 -7.25 -18.33
CA ALA A 59 -6.86 -8.34 -19.25
C ALA A 59 -5.50 -9.01 -18.97
N ASN A 60 -5.55 -10.18 -18.33
CA ASN A 60 -4.46 -11.09 -17.97
C ASN A 60 -3.70 -10.79 -16.66
N LEU A 61 -4.15 -9.82 -15.84
CA LEU A 61 -3.61 -9.68 -14.49
C LEU A 61 -4.13 -10.83 -13.62
N VAL A 62 -3.22 -11.54 -12.96
CA VAL A 62 -3.58 -12.59 -12.00
C VAL A 62 -2.88 -12.32 -10.68
N ALA A 63 -3.59 -12.56 -9.59
CA ALA A 63 -3.09 -12.39 -8.23
C ALA A 63 -3.06 -13.72 -7.47
N THR A 64 -2.09 -13.86 -6.57
CA THR A 64 -2.17 -14.88 -5.51
C THR A 64 -3.20 -14.47 -4.46
N PRO A 65 -3.78 -15.41 -3.71
CA PRO A 65 -4.56 -15.07 -2.52
C PRO A 65 -3.71 -14.27 -1.54
N LEU A 66 -4.36 -13.32 -0.86
CA LEU A 66 -3.74 -12.56 0.21
C LEU A 66 -3.23 -13.51 1.30
N VAL A 67 -1.99 -13.29 1.72
CA VAL A 67 -1.39 -13.99 2.86
C VAL A 67 -0.95 -12.97 3.89
N GLU A 68 -1.40 -13.18 5.12
CA GLU A 68 -0.98 -12.40 6.28
C GLU A 68 0.27 -13.02 6.90
N VAL A 69 1.31 -12.22 7.09
CA VAL A 69 2.59 -12.65 7.65
C VAL A 69 3.01 -11.68 8.74
N ASP A 70 3.52 -12.20 9.86
CA ASP A 70 4.13 -11.36 10.89
C ASP A 70 5.37 -10.64 10.33
N ARG A 71 5.41 -9.32 10.48
CA ARG A 71 6.42 -8.39 9.97
C ARG A 71 7.84 -8.77 10.40
N HIS A 72 7.99 -9.34 11.58
CA HIS A 72 9.27 -9.68 12.19
C HIS A 72 9.64 -11.16 12.03
N ALA A 73 8.73 -11.99 11.52
CA ALA A 73 8.99 -13.39 11.25
C ALA A 73 10.04 -13.59 10.13
N HIS A 74 10.53 -14.83 10.04
CA HIS A 74 11.45 -15.27 8.97
C HIS A 74 12.72 -14.42 8.79
N GLY A 75 13.22 -13.84 9.88
CA GLY A 75 14.44 -13.01 9.86
C GLY A 75 14.18 -11.53 9.56
N GLY A 76 12.93 -11.06 9.67
CA GLY A 76 12.59 -9.64 9.50
C GLY A 76 12.69 -9.16 8.05
N VAL A 77 12.51 -10.06 7.08
CA VAL A 77 12.58 -9.71 5.65
C VAL A 77 11.55 -8.63 5.29
N LEU A 78 10.29 -8.79 5.75
CA LEU A 78 9.23 -7.81 5.49
C LEU A 78 9.49 -6.48 6.21
N ASP A 79 9.94 -6.53 7.47
CA ASP A 79 10.36 -5.33 8.18
C ASP A 79 11.44 -4.55 7.43
N GLY A 80 12.45 -5.26 6.90
CA GLY A 80 13.50 -4.65 6.08
C GLY A 80 12.97 -4.01 4.80
N LEU A 81 12.04 -4.66 4.10
CA LEU A 81 11.41 -4.12 2.88
C LEU A 81 10.53 -2.90 3.16
N LEU A 82 9.77 -2.91 4.26
CA LEU A 82 8.91 -1.80 4.69
C LEU A 82 9.70 -0.62 5.26
N ASN A 83 10.89 -0.84 5.84
CA ASN A 83 11.73 0.24 6.34
C ASN A 83 12.76 0.74 5.31
N HIS A 84 12.83 0.13 4.13
CA HIS A 84 13.77 0.56 3.08
C HIS A 84 13.34 1.91 2.48
N SER A 85 14.31 2.69 1.98
CA SER A 85 13.96 3.91 1.24
C SER A 85 13.18 3.55 -0.04
N PRO A 86 12.04 4.21 -0.33
CA PRO A 86 11.28 4.00 -1.56
C PRO A 86 12.02 4.47 -2.82
N HIS A 87 13.13 5.20 -2.67
CA HIS A 87 13.95 5.67 -3.79
C HIS A 87 15.12 4.76 -4.13
N GLN A 88 15.29 3.67 -3.38
CA GLN A 88 16.34 2.68 -3.58
C GLN A 88 15.70 1.31 -3.63
N PRO A 89 15.44 0.76 -4.82
CA PRO A 89 14.86 -0.57 -4.93
C PRO A 89 15.75 -1.61 -4.25
N PRO A 90 15.17 -2.54 -3.46
CA PRO A 90 15.92 -3.64 -2.88
C PRO A 90 16.42 -4.56 -3.99
N ASN A 91 17.41 -5.40 -3.68
CA ASN A 91 17.98 -6.34 -4.63
C ASN A 91 16.89 -7.22 -5.26
N GLY A 92 16.88 -7.30 -6.60
CA GLY A 92 15.89 -8.05 -7.36
C GLY A 92 14.65 -7.25 -7.75
N CYS A 93 14.49 -6.01 -7.28
CA CYS A 93 13.45 -5.10 -7.74
C CYS A 93 13.98 -4.10 -8.77
N THR A 94 13.15 -3.81 -9.77
CA THR A 94 13.37 -2.72 -10.72
C THR A 94 12.95 -1.37 -10.15
N ALA A 95 11.83 -1.33 -9.43
CA ALA A 95 11.29 -0.11 -8.84
C ALA A 95 10.51 -0.43 -7.54
N VAL A 96 10.31 0.61 -6.73
CA VAL A 96 9.46 0.57 -5.53
C VAL A 96 8.49 1.74 -5.61
N MET A 97 7.22 1.46 -5.41
CA MET A 97 6.18 2.47 -5.24
C MET A 97 5.67 2.32 -3.81
N ALA A 98 5.80 3.39 -3.03
CA ALA A 98 5.26 3.43 -1.68
C ALA A 98 4.18 4.51 -1.62
N SER A 99 3.02 4.15 -1.10
CA SER A 99 1.90 5.07 -0.89
C SER A 99 1.27 4.86 0.48
N ASP A 100 0.77 5.94 1.08
CA ASP A 100 -0.17 5.85 2.20
C ASP A 100 -1.59 5.80 1.65
N HIS A 101 -2.42 4.93 2.22
CA HIS A 101 -3.85 4.84 1.90
C HIS A 101 -4.64 5.40 3.07
N ARG A 102 -5.21 6.59 2.88
CA ARG A 102 -6.18 7.17 3.80
C ARG A 102 -7.58 6.86 3.28
N ARG A 103 -8.28 5.99 3.99
CA ARG A 103 -9.73 5.78 3.87
C ARG A 103 -10.42 6.50 5.03
N ASP A 104 -11.59 7.07 4.75
CA ASP A 104 -12.45 7.65 5.79
C ASP A 104 -12.71 6.60 6.88
N GLY A 105 -12.41 6.95 8.13
CA GLY A 105 -12.56 6.08 9.29
C GLY A 105 -11.38 5.12 9.56
N MET A 106 -10.33 5.12 8.73
CA MET A 106 -9.10 4.36 8.98
C MET A 106 -7.99 5.31 9.45
N ASP A 107 -7.75 5.33 10.75
CA ASP A 107 -6.64 6.04 11.40
C ASP A 107 -5.97 5.07 12.39
N PRO A 108 -4.68 4.72 12.22
CA PRO A 108 -3.72 5.27 11.27
C PRO A 108 -3.91 4.79 9.82
N PRO A 109 -3.38 5.53 8.81
CA PRO A 109 -3.40 5.08 7.43
C PRO A 109 -2.61 3.77 7.25
N SER A 110 -3.01 2.95 6.28
CA SER A 110 -2.21 1.80 5.87
C SER A 110 -1.09 2.25 4.92
N GLU A 111 0.07 1.61 5.02
CA GLU A 111 1.18 1.77 4.10
C GLU A 111 1.15 0.64 3.08
N LEU A 112 1.02 1.02 1.81
CA LEU A 112 1.15 0.11 0.67
C LEU A 112 2.54 0.27 0.04
N ARG A 113 3.17 -0.86 -0.26
CA ARG A 113 4.39 -0.92 -1.08
C ARG A 113 4.26 -1.93 -2.20
N ASP A 114 4.38 -1.45 -3.43
CA ASP A 114 4.50 -2.27 -4.62
C ASP A 114 5.97 -2.40 -5.02
N LEU A 115 6.46 -3.63 -5.05
CA LEU A 115 7.84 -4.01 -5.34
C LEU A 115 7.88 -4.62 -6.75
N LEU A 116 8.21 -3.80 -7.77
CA LEU A 116 8.26 -4.23 -9.16
C LEU A 116 9.46 -5.16 -9.39
N LEU A 117 9.20 -6.43 -9.74
CA LEU A 117 10.22 -7.46 -9.93
C LEU A 117 10.76 -7.49 -11.36
N THR A 118 9.91 -7.24 -12.34
CA THR A 118 10.24 -7.29 -13.76
C THR A 118 10.73 -5.95 -14.27
N SER A 119 11.76 -5.95 -15.11
CA SER A 119 12.15 -4.74 -15.83
C SER A 119 11.12 -4.39 -16.92
N PHE A 120 11.01 -3.11 -17.30
CA PHE A 120 10.11 -2.65 -18.37
C PHE A 120 10.39 -3.25 -19.76
N GLY A 121 11.54 -3.92 -19.94
CA GLY A 121 11.87 -4.63 -21.19
C GLY A 121 11.35 -6.07 -21.24
N MET A 122 10.73 -6.57 -20.16
CA MET A 122 10.17 -7.92 -20.13
C MET A 122 8.78 -7.97 -20.78
N LEU A 123 8.42 -9.14 -21.31
CA LEU A 123 7.13 -9.36 -22.00
C LEU A 123 5.94 -9.49 -21.04
N PHE A 124 6.19 -9.43 -19.74
CA PHE A 124 5.18 -9.48 -18.70
C PHE A 124 5.63 -8.61 -17.53
N VAL A 125 4.67 -8.28 -16.67
CA VAL A 125 4.86 -7.52 -15.46
C VAL A 125 4.65 -8.43 -14.27
N ALA A 126 5.53 -8.38 -13.27
CA ALA A 126 5.29 -8.99 -11.97
C ALA A 126 5.74 -8.08 -10.84
N TYR A 127 4.94 -7.99 -9.79
CA TYR A 127 5.25 -7.21 -8.60
C TYR A 127 4.67 -7.88 -7.34
N VAL A 128 5.22 -7.50 -6.18
CA VAL A 128 4.70 -7.89 -4.88
C VAL A 128 4.11 -6.66 -4.21
N ALA A 129 2.84 -6.74 -3.82
CA ALA A 129 2.19 -5.75 -2.98
C ALA A 129 2.33 -6.14 -1.50
N LEU A 130 2.79 -5.20 -0.69
CA LEU A 130 2.86 -5.29 0.77
C LEU A 130 1.93 -4.24 1.35
N ASP A 131 0.90 -4.64 2.08
CA ASP A 131 0.01 -3.72 2.78
C ASP A 131 0.17 -3.94 4.30
N SER A 132 0.39 -2.86 5.03
CA SER A 132 0.57 -2.89 6.48
C SER A 132 -0.19 -1.75 7.15
N SER A 133 -0.92 -2.09 8.21
CA SER A 133 -1.59 -1.10 9.06
C SER A 133 -0.67 -0.71 10.22
N ALA A 134 -0.65 0.57 10.60
CA ALA A 134 0.29 1.06 11.61
C ALA A 134 0.02 0.53 13.04
N ASP A 135 -1.14 -0.09 13.28
CA ASP A 135 -1.55 -0.69 14.54
C ASP A 135 -1.30 -2.21 14.62
N THR A 136 -0.75 -2.82 13.58
CA THR A 136 -0.50 -4.27 13.55
C THR A 136 0.92 -4.61 13.13
N ASN A 137 1.40 -5.76 13.60
CA ASN A 137 2.62 -6.38 13.07
C ASN A 137 2.32 -7.30 11.89
N THR A 138 1.11 -7.27 11.34
CA THR A 138 0.72 -8.13 10.24
C THR A 138 0.93 -7.38 8.93
N VAL A 139 1.56 -8.06 7.97
CA VAL A 139 1.76 -7.57 6.61
C VAL A 139 0.99 -8.49 5.68
N SER A 140 0.09 -7.91 4.90
CA SER A 140 -0.59 -8.59 3.81
C SER A 140 0.34 -8.63 2.59
N VAL A 141 0.56 -9.82 2.06
CA VAL A 141 1.43 -10.06 0.90
C VAL A 141 0.57 -10.61 -0.24
N ILE A 142 0.63 -9.95 -1.39
CA ILE A 142 -0.01 -10.39 -2.63
C ILE A 142 1.01 -10.33 -3.76
N VAL A 143 1.04 -11.35 -4.61
CA VAL A 143 1.84 -11.38 -5.83
C VAL A 143 0.93 -11.17 -7.02
N PHE A 144 1.27 -10.20 -7.85
CA PHE A 144 0.59 -9.93 -9.12
C PHE A 144 1.49 -10.28 -10.29
N THR A 145 0.92 -10.84 -11.36
CA THR A 145 1.67 -11.09 -12.59
C THR A 145 0.78 -11.13 -13.83
N THR A 146 1.34 -10.73 -14.97
CA THR A 146 0.78 -10.95 -16.30
C THR A 146 1.53 -12.03 -17.09
N GLU A 147 2.46 -12.76 -16.44
CA GLU A 147 3.17 -13.88 -17.07
C GLU A 147 2.17 -14.92 -17.58
N PRO A 148 2.13 -15.32 -18.85
CA PRO A 148 1.18 -16.33 -19.33
C PRO A 148 1.28 -17.65 -18.55
N PRO A 149 0.17 -18.28 -18.15
CA PRO A 149 0.23 -19.52 -17.36
C PRO A 149 0.73 -20.68 -18.23
N VAL A 150 1.52 -21.56 -17.63
CA VAL A 150 1.84 -22.88 -18.20
C VAL A 150 1.16 -23.98 -17.39
N GLY A 151 0.87 -25.12 -18.00
CA GLY A 151 0.21 -26.23 -17.31
C GLY A 151 -1.32 -26.07 -17.21
N GLY A 152 -1.93 -26.85 -16.32
CA GLY A 152 -3.37 -26.86 -16.10
C GLY A 152 -3.82 -25.81 -15.09
N ALA A 153 -5.11 -25.46 -15.10
CA ALA A 153 -5.68 -24.49 -14.17
C ALA A 153 -5.57 -24.92 -12.69
N SER A 154 -5.51 -26.23 -12.44
CA SER A 154 -5.34 -26.83 -11.10
C SER A 154 -3.92 -26.82 -10.57
N ASP A 155 -2.92 -26.47 -11.40
CA ASP A 155 -1.53 -26.44 -10.98
C ASP A 155 -1.28 -25.26 -10.05
N ALA A 156 -0.32 -25.39 -9.12
CA ALA A 156 -0.01 -24.32 -8.17
C ALA A 156 0.53 -23.08 -8.90
N PHE A 157 0.34 -21.88 -8.32
CA PHE A 157 0.79 -20.61 -8.93
C PHE A 157 2.27 -20.67 -9.34
N LYS A 158 3.15 -21.21 -8.47
CA LYS A 158 4.58 -21.35 -8.78
C LYS A 158 4.88 -22.23 -10.01
N ASP A 159 4.02 -23.21 -10.29
CA ASP A 159 4.20 -24.15 -11.40
C ASP A 159 3.66 -23.55 -12.70
N ARG A 160 2.62 -22.70 -12.59
CA ARG A 160 2.02 -21.94 -13.68
C ARG A 160 2.81 -20.69 -14.08
N ARG A 161 3.48 -20.04 -13.12
CA ARG A 161 4.23 -18.77 -13.31
C ARG A 161 5.73 -18.98 -13.06
N ARG A 162 6.37 -19.75 -13.95
CA ARG A 162 7.74 -20.27 -13.76
C ARG A 162 8.80 -19.19 -13.68
N THR A 163 8.56 -18.03 -14.27
CA THR A 163 9.48 -16.89 -14.28
C THR A 163 9.24 -15.98 -13.08
N THR A 164 7.99 -15.78 -12.69
CA THR A 164 7.60 -14.97 -11.54
C THR A 164 8.03 -15.61 -10.22
N ALA A 165 7.81 -16.91 -10.06
CA ALA A 165 8.11 -17.64 -8.82
C ALA A 165 9.57 -17.46 -8.30
N PRO A 166 10.62 -17.64 -9.11
CA PRO A 166 12.00 -17.42 -8.64
C PRO A 166 12.29 -15.95 -8.30
N LEU A 167 11.66 -14.98 -8.97
CA LEU A 167 11.82 -13.56 -8.65
C LEU A 167 11.24 -13.24 -7.26
N VAL A 168 10.02 -13.72 -6.99
CA VAL A 168 9.36 -13.57 -5.69
C VAL A 168 10.18 -14.24 -4.58
N ARG A 169 10.71 -15.44 -4.83
CA ARG A 169 11.60 -16.14 -3.87
C ARG A 169 12.89 -15.38 -3.60
N GLY A 170 13.47 -14.75 -4.62
CA GLY A 170 14.66 -13.92 -4.48
C GLY A 170 14.43 -12.72 -3.56
N LEU A 171 13.25 -12.10 -3.65
CA LEU A 171 12.88 -10.93 -2.86
C LEU A 171 12.43 -11.29 -1.43
N LEU A 172 11.48 -12.22 -1.29
CA LEU A 172 10.80 -12.51 -0.01
C LEU A 172 11.49 -13.62 0.81
N GLY A 173 12.45 -14.33 0.21
CA GLY A 173 13.00 -15.55 0.77
C GLY A 173 12.02 -16.73 0.69
N ASN A 174 12.54 -17.95 0.89
CA ASN A 174 11.80 -19.18 0.62
C ASN A 174 10.53 -19.32 1.47
N ALA A 175 10.60 -19.02 2.77
CA ALA A 175 9.48 -19.26 3.68
C ALA A 175 8.24 -18.41 3.32
N ILE A 176 8.43 -17.11 3.10
CA ILE A 176 7.34 -16.18 2.78
C ILE A 176 6.86 -16.41 1.35
N ALA A 177 7.78 -16.57 0.39
CA ALA A 177 7.41 -16.85 -0.99
C ALA A 177 6.62 -18.15 -1.12
N ASP A 178 6.98 -19.21 -0.40
CA ASP A 178 6.21 -20.45 -0.44
C ASP A 178 4.82 -20.30 0.19
N MET A 179 4.62 -19.43 1.19
CA MET A 179 3.27 -19.14 1.70
C MET A 179 2.40 -18.44 0.64
N ALA A 180 2.96 -17.48 -0.09
CA ALA A 180 2.25 -16.75 -1.15
C ALA A 180 2.01 -17.59 -2.42
N LEU A 181 3.02 -18.33 -2.88
CA LEU A 181 3.00 -19.01 -4.19
C LEU A 181 2.41 -20.42 -4.19
N ASN A 182 2.19 -21.04 -3.03
CA ASN A 182 1.61 -22.39 -2.94
C ASN A 182 0.08 -22.38 -2.87
N ARG A 183 -0.55 -21.21 -2.81
CA ARG A 183 -2.01 -21.11 -2.86
C ARG A 183 -2.49 -21.06 -4.32
N GLY A 184 -3.72 -21.52 -4.57
CA GLY A 184 -4.35 -21.45 -5.89
C GLY A 184 -4.61 -20.01 -6.31
N GLU A 185 -4.63 -19.73 -7.60
CA GLU A 185 -4.86 -18.36 -8.13
C GLU A 185 -6.29 -17.89 -7.80
N VAL A 186 -6.46 -16.60 -7.51
CA VAL A 186 -7.78 -15.97 -7.49
C VAL A 186 -7.94 -15.30 -8.85
N GLU A 187 -8.95 -15.73 -9.62
CA GLU A 187 -9.37 -14.96 -10.79
C GLU A 187 -10.12 -13.74 -10.25
N GLU A 188 -9.71 -12.53 -10.63
CA GLU A 188 -10.52 -11.34 -10.41
C GLU A 188 -11.75 -11.52 -11.31
N ASP A 189 -12.83 -12.06 -10.75
CA ASP A 189 -14.13 -12.06 -11.39
C ASP A 189 -14.49 -10.59 -11.62
N ASP A 190 -14.54 -10.19 -12.90
CA ASP A 190 -15.15 -8.94 -13.35
C ASP A 190 -16.65 -9.01 -13.00
N GLU A 191 -17.00 -8.94 -11.71
CA GLU A 191 -18.35 -8.61 -11.29
C GLU A 191 -18.57 -7.14 -11.64
N GLU A 192 -18.91 -6.95 -12.92
CA GLU A 192 -19.61 -5.79 -13.44
C GLU A 192 -20.83 -5.61 -12.53
N ASP A 193 -20.74 -4.66 -11.59
CA ASP A 193 -21.86 -4.23 -10.74
C ASP A 193 -23.07 -4.04 -11.65
N GLY A 194 -23.96 -5.04 -11.64
CA GLY A 194 -25.24 -4.95 -12.30
C GLY A 194 -25.95 -3.76 -11.72
N ALA A 195 -25.95 -2.66 -12.48
CA ALA A 195 -26.75 -1.50 -12.19
C ALA A 195 -28.21 -1.97 -12.11
N ASP A 196 -28.69 -2.16 -10.89
CA ASP A 196 -30.10 -2.41 -10.61
C ASP A 196 -30.82 -1.07 -10.78
N ASP A 197 -31.14 -0.81 -12.05
CA ASP A 197 -31.82 0.38 -12.52
C ASP A 197 -33.34 0.20 -12.32
N GLY A 198 -33.92 1.08 -11.50
CA GLY A 198 -35.33 1.47 -11.64
C GLY A 198 -36.37 0.67 -10.85
N GLY A 199 -36.39 0.85 -9.54
CA GLY A 199 -37.57 0.61 -8.70
C GLY A 199 -38.10 1.91 -8.10
N ASP A 200 -38.77 2.72 -8.92
CA ASP A 200 -39.58 3.86 -8.47
C ASP A 200 -40.74 3.38 -7.59
N ASP A 201 -40.58 3.42 -6.27
CA ASP A 201 -41.71 3.36 -5.33
C ASP A 201 -41.78 4.68 -4.54
N ASN A 202 -42.56 5.61 -5.10
CA ASN A 202 -43.11 6.76 -4.38
C ASN A 202 -43.94 6.26 -3.19
N SER A 203 -43.38 6.36 -1.99
CA SER A 203 -44.16 6.32 -0.76
C SER A 203 -43.95 7.64 -0.02
N ASP A 204 -44.79 8.61 -0.37
CA ASP A 204 -45.08 9.77 0.47
C ASP A 204 -45.45 9.26 1.86
N SER A 205 -44.62 9.58 2.85
CA SER A 205 -44.97 9.41 4.26
C SER A 205 -44.40 10.60 5.01
N ASP A 206 -45.17 11.68 4.94
CA ASP A 206 -45.12 12.82 5.84
C ASP A 206 -45.41 12.33 7.26
N GLU A 207 -44.39 12.20 8.09
CA GLU A 207 -44.57 12.24 9.55
C GLU A 207 -43.57 13.22 10.17
N ASP A 208 -44.10 14.42 10.38
CA ASP A 208 -43.59 15.45 11.28
C ASP A 208 -43.31 14.86 12.67
N MET A 209 -42.07 14.94 13.15
CA MET A 209 -41.80 14.99 14.59
C MET A 209 -40.72 16.02 14.91
N ASP A 210 -41.22 17.20 15.26
CA ASP A 210 -40.55 18.20 16.06
C ASP A 210 -39.99 17.57 17.35
N SER A 211 -38.69 17.58 17.53
CA SER A 211 -38.09 17.41 18.86
C SER A 211 -37.02 18.47 19.09
N ASN A 212 -37.50 19.60 19.62
CA ASN A 212 -36.69 20.59 20.32
C ASN A 212 -36.03 19.92 21.53
N GLY A 213 -34.70 19.83 21.50
CA GLY A 213 -33.89 19.41 22.64
C GLY A 213 -32.71 20.35 22.82
N ASP A 214 -32.97 21.48 23.49
CA ASP A 214 -31.96 22.33 24.13
C ASP A 214 -31.00 21.47 24.98
N SER A 215 -29.70 21.62 24.76
CA SER A 215 -28.73 21.32 25.81
C SER A 215 -27.51 22.22 25.68
N ASP A 216 -27.64 23.39 26.29
CA ASP A 216 -26.53 24.23 26.73
C ASP A 216 -25.68 23.47 27.75
N GLY A 217 -24.41 23.26 27.44
CA GLY A 217 -23.49 22.48 28.28
C GLY A 217 -22.04 22.93 28.16
N GLN A 218 -21.78 24.14 28.66
CA GLN A 218 -20.57 24.58 29.37
C GLN A 218 -19.18 24.29 28.75
N GLN A 219 -18.57 25.39 28.29
CA GLN A 219 -17.13 25.61 28.25
C GLN A 219 -16.53 25.52 29.66
N GLU A 220 -15.51 24.70 29.87
CA GLU A 220 -14.45 24.97 30.85
C GLU A 220 -13.10 24.58 30.23
N GLN A 221 -12.14 25.50 30.43
CA GLN A 221 -10.77 25.50 29.94
C GLN A 221 -9.90 24.45 30.65
N PRO A 222 -8.69 24.20 30.15
CA PRO A 222 -7.56 24.34 31.06
C PRO A 222 -6.48 25.28 30.53
N GLU A 223 -6.12 26.22 31.41
CA GLU A 223 -4.87 26.97 31.51
C GLU A 223 -3.67 26.00 31.50
N GLU A 224 -2.67 26.25 30.64
CA GLU A 224 -1.33 26.74 31.02
C GLU A 224 -0.65 25.93 32.14
N ASP A 225 0.48 25.29 31.82
CA ASP A 225 1.73 25.57 32.55
C ASP A 225 2.94 25.02 31.79
N ASP A 226 3.96 25.86 31.80
CA ASP A 226 5.31 25.71 31.28
C ASP A 226 6.11 24.62 32.00
N GLU A 227 7.19 24.14 31.37
CA GLU A 227 8.53 23.87 31.92
C GLU A 227 9.25 22.88 30.98
N ASP A 228 10.21 23.28 30.15
CA ASP A 228 11.55 23.82 30.44
C ASP A 228 12.65 22.74 30.58
N GLU A 229 13.79 23.06 29.96
CA GLU A 229 15.14 22.49 29.92
C GLU A 229 15.41 20.96 29.87
N GLY A 230 16.20 20.58 28.86
CA GLY A 230 16.86 19.27 28.79
C GLY A 230 17.85 19.14 27.64
N VAL A 231 18.76 20.10 27.49
CA VAL A 231 19.96 19.97 26.64
C VAL A 231 20.92 19.02 27.33
N GLU A 232 21.33 17.92 26.68
CA GLU A 232 22.68 17.41 26.89
C GLU A 232 23.26 16.70 25.65
N GLU A 233 24.47 17.14 25.33
CA GLU A 233 25.33 16.74 24.23
C GLU A 233 25.85 15.31 24.41
N GLY A 234 25.66 14.46 23.40
CA GLY A 234 26.25 13.12 23.32
C GLY A 234 27.38 13.05 22.30
N GLU A 235 28.59 13.39 22.75
CA GLU A 235 29.90 13.30 22.10
C GLU A 235 30.10 12.25 20.98
N ALA A 236 30.68 12.73 19.88
CA ALA A 236 31.24 11.93 18.79
C ALA A 236 32.45 11.10 19.24
N LYS A 237 32.35 9.77 19.17
CA LYS A 237 33.49 8.86 19.36
C LYS A 237 34.06 8.39 18.03
N ARG A 238 35.03 9.16 17.51
CA ARG A 238 36.02 8.70 16.53
C ARG A 238 36.82 7.51 17.08
N ARG A 239 36.83 6.37 16.39
CA ARG A 239 37.96 5.40 16.36
C ARG A 239 38.04 4.78 14.96
N ARG A 240 39.00 5.23 14.15
CA ARG A 240 40.36 4.68 13.97
C ARG A 240 40.37 3.40 13.12
N THR A 241 40.66 3.62 11.85
CA THR A 241 41.24 2.70 10.88
C THR A 241 42.58 2.17 11.41
N THR A 242 42.79 0.86 11.27
CA THR A 242 44.11 0.22 11.28
C THR A 242 44.10 -0.92 10.28
N GLU A 243 45.06 -0.80 9.35
CA GLU A 243 45.72 -1.80 8.50
C GLU A 243 44.91 -2.55 7.42
#